data_AF-A0A8T3MCB9-F1
#
_entry.id   AF-A0A8T3MCB9-F1
#
_cell.length_a   1.000
_cell.length_b   1.000
_cell.length_c   1.000
_cell.angle_alpha   90.00
_cell.angle_beta   90.00
_cell.angle_gamma   90.00
#
_symmetry.space_group_name_H-M   'P 1'
#
loop_
_entity.id
_entity.type
_entity.pdbx_description
1 polymer ?
#
loop_
_entity_poly.entity_id
_entity_poly.type
_entity_poly.pdbx_seq_one_letter_code
_entity_poly.pdbx_strand_id
1 'polypeptide(L)'
;MPSLRVLRTGFVLGALASLSLPALALAQEPIDQPSDFAAVRDRFESMTEAEWEAAGYSVIPPGDCVASPAGGMGVHAINPQLIEAQFPTAELDPENPPLILLDASMTRVIGLEWEEADIGQEAPTAFGQTVALLPGHPGVPDPHYMLHAYFRPNDQVLFADFDPLVKCDPMPRTDTIATDERAQGRVSLVALAMAAAGLAVWLAAARARRAE
;
A
#
# COMPACT_ATOMS: atom_id res chain seq x y z
N MET A 1 -74.81 -31.44 32.27
CA MET A 1 -75.06 -31.20 30.83
C MET A 1 -74.27 -29.96 30.40
N PRO A 2 -73.59 -30.01 29.25
CA PRO A 2 -72.26 -29.42 29.07
C PRO A 2 -72.28 -28.06 28.36
N SER A 3 -71.22 -27.28 28.52
CA SER A 3 -70.69 -26.45 27.42
C SER A 3 -69.24 -26.06 27.72
N LEU A 4 -68.32 -26.91 27.26
CA LEU A 4 -66.93 -26.53 27.02
C LEU A 4 -66.89 -25.55 25.85
N ARG A 5 -66.40 -24.33 26.09
CA ARG A 5 -65.96 -23.43 25.02
C ARG A 5 -64.45 -23.58 24.84
N VAL A 6 -64.08 -24.24 23.75
CA VAL A 6 -62.69 -24.35 23.27
C VAL A 6 -62.31 -23.01 22.64
N LEU A 7 -61.41 -22.26 23.27
CA LEU A 7 -60.81 -21.07 22.67
C LEU A 7 -59.65 -21.53 21.79
N ARG A 8 -59.79 -21.39 20.48
CA ARG A 8 -58.73 -21.62 19.48
C ARG A 8 -57.84 -20.39 19.44
N THR A 9 -56.69 -20.45 20.09
CA THR A 9 -55.63 -19.43 19.95
C THR A 9 -54.94 -19.64 18.60
N GLY A 10 -55.25 -18.78 17.64
CA GLY A 10 -54.59 -18.76 16.33
C GLY A 10 -53.18 -18.20 16.45
N PHE A 11 -52.18 -19.02 16.13
CA PHE A 11 -50.80 -18.55 15.86
C PHE A 11 -50.77 -17.89 14.49
N VAL A 12 -50.57 -16.58 14.43
CA VAL A 12 -50.18 -15.88 13.20
C VAL A 12 -48.66 -15.84 13.16
N LEU A 13 -48.05 -16.75 12.38
CA LEU A 13 -46.63 -16.62 12.00
C LEU A 13 -46.50 -15.47 11.00
N GLY A 14 -46.10 -14.30 11.48
CA GLY A 14 -45.63 -13.21 10.63
C GLY A 14 -44.18 -13.45 10.22
N ALA A 15 -43.95 -13.85 8.97
CA ALA A 15 -42.62 -13.89 8.39
C ALA A 15 -42.13 -12.45 8.12
N LEU A 16 -41.29 -11.92 9.02
CA LEU A 16 -40.57 -10.67 8.80
C LEU A 16 -39.44 -10.95 7.80
N ALA A 17 -39.65 -10.59 6.54
CA ALA A 17 -38.60 -10.57 5.53
C ALA A 17 -37.67 -9.37 5.81
N SER A 18 -36.55 -9.62 6.49
CA SER A 18 -35.47 -8.65 6.66
C SER A 18 -34.80 -8.38 5.31
N LEU A 19 -35.13 -7.25 4.68
CA LEU A 19 -34.40 -6.75 3.52
C LEU A 19 -33.04 -6.20 3.99
N SER A 20 -32.00 -7.02 3.86
CA SER A 20 -30.62 -6.59 4.05
C SER A 20 -30.23 -5.68 2.88
N LEU A 21 -30.34 -4.37 3.07
CA LEU A 21 -29.76 -3.39 2.15
C LEU A 21 -28.23 -3.53 2.22
N PRO A 22 -27.52 -3.67 1.09
CA PRO A 22 -26.07 -3.60 1.11
C PRO A 22 -25.67 -2.20 1.62
N ALA A 23 -24.82 -2.15 2.63
CA ALA A 23 -24.19 -0.90 3.06
C ALA A 23 -23.32 -0.40 1.90
N LEU A 24 -23.83 0.57 1.16
CA LEU A 24 -23.01 1.35 0.26
C LEU A 24 -22.02 2.12 1.14
N ALA A 25 -20.72 1.80 1.02
CA ALA A 25 -19.68 2.63 1.57
C ALA A 25 -19.85 4.03 0.95
N LEU A 26 -20.30 4.99 1.76
CA LEU A 26 -20.34 6.37 1.33
C LEU A 26 -18.89 6.81 1.13
N ALA A 27 -18.57 7.29 -0.07
CA ALA A 27 -17.30 7.95 -0.30
C ALA A 27 -17.19 9.11 0.70
N GLN A 28 -16.09 9.16 1.45
CA GLN A 28 -15.82 10.32 2.29
C GLN A 28 -15.62 11.52 1.38
N GLU A 29 -16.37 12.59 1.65
CA GLU A 29 -16.23 13.87 0.96
C GLU A 29 -15.11 14.68 1.63
N PRO A 30 -14.35 15.48 0.88
CA PRO A 30 -13.46 16.47 1.47
C PRO A 30 -14.20 17.40 2.43
N ILE A 31 -13.54 17.75 3.54
CA ILE A 31 -14.03 18.71 4.52
C ILE A 31 -13.12 19.92 4.57
N ASP A 32 -13.61 21.03 5.13
CA ASP A 32 -12.75 22.15 5.48
C ASP A 32 -11.69 21.66 6.49
N GLN A 33 -10.43 22.00 6.25
CA GLN A 33 -9.35 21.47 7.07
C GLN A 33 -9.42 22.01 8.50
N PRO A 34 -9.28 21.15 9.51
CA PRO A 34 -9.09 21.59 10.89
C PRO A 34 -7.85 22.49 11.03
N SER A 35 -7.88 23.45 11.96
CA SER A 35 -6.79 24.42 12.12
C SER A 35 -5.46 23.80 12.56
N ASP A 36 -5.53 22.71 13.33
CA ASP A 36 -4.36 21.90 13.71
C ASP A 36 -3.77 21.15 12.49
N PHE A 37 -4.61 20.62 11.60
CA PHE A 37 -4.14 20.05 10.33
C PHE A 37 -3.53 21.09 9.40
N ALA A 38 -4.08 22.30 9.35
CA ALA A 38 -3.57 23.40 8.52
C ALA A 38 -2.09 23.69 8.79
N ALA A 39 -1.68 23.73 10.07
CA ALA A 39 -0.30 23.98 10.47
C ALA A 39 0.66 22.87 9.99
N VAL A 40 0.20 21.62 10.00
CA VAL A 40 0.97 20.47 9.50
C VAL A 40 1.05 20.54 7.98
N ARG A 41 -0.07 20.77 7.30
CA ARG A 41 -0.14 20.90 5.83
C ARG A 41 0.83 21.96 5.29
N ASP A 42 0.89 23.14 5.92
CA ASP A 42 1.79 24.24 5.51
C ASP A 42 3.26 23.82 5.47
N ARG A 43 3.66 22.85 6.30
CA ARG A 43 5.04 22.33 6.31
C ARG A 43 5.31 21.38 5.15
N PHE A 44 4.33 20.58 4.75
CA PHE A 44 4.54 19.41 3.90
C PHE A 44 4.07 19.60 2.46
N GLU A 45 2.93 20.26 2.22
CA GLU A 45 2.34 20.34 0.87
C GLU A 45 3.27 21.02 -0.15
N SER A 46 4.06 21.99 0.30
CA SER A 46 5.01 22.70 -0.55
C SER A 46 6.42 22.09 -0.59
N MET A 47 6.67 20.97 0.10
CA MET A 47 7.99 20.34 0.06
C MET A 47 8.36 19.90 -1.34
N THR A 48 9.54 20.30 -1.77
CA THR A 48 10.23 19.74 -2.93
C THR A 48 10.84 18.38 -2.62
N GLU A 49 11.19 17.62 -3.66
CA GLU A 49 11.93 16.36 -3.56
C GLU A 49 13.15 16.45 -2.64
N ALA A 50 14.03 17.42 -2.90
CA ALA A 50 15.22 17.63 -2.09
C ALA A 50 14.91 17.95 -0.62
N GLU A 51 13.79 18.60 -0.32
CA GLU A 51 13.41 18.96 1.05
C GLU A 51 12.89 17.77 1.83
N TRP A 52 12.00 16.95 1.25
CA TRP A 52 11.52 15.77 1.96
C TRP A 52 12.61 14.69 2.06
N GLU A 53 13.49 14.55 1.08
CA GLU A 53 14.67 13.69 1.19
C GLU A 53 15.60 14.15 2.31
N ALA A 54 15.88 15.46 2.40
CA ALA A 54 16.70 16.03 3.45
C ALA A 54 16.05 15.90 4.85
N ALA A 55 14.72 15.86 4.91
CA ALA A 55 13.96 15.58 6.13
C ALA A 55 13.96 14.09 6.52
N GLY A 56 14.57 13.22 5.71
CA GLY A 56 14.76 11.79 6.00
C GLY A 56 13.66 10.88 5.45
N TYR A 57 12.76 11.40 4.61
CA TYR A 57 11.80 10.57 3.89
C TYR A 57 12.46 9.93 2.67
N SER A 58 12.14 8.66 2.42
CA SER A 58 12.63 7.94 1.25
C SER A 58 11.61 6.94 0.75
N VAL A 59 11.50 6.80 -0.57
CA VAL A 59 10.68 5.77 -1.18
C VAL A 59 11.42 4.44 -1.07
N ILE A 60 10.84 3.46 -0.36
CA ILE A 60 11.45 2.14 -0.21
C ILE A 60 10.96 1.22 -1.33
N PRO A 61 11.86 0.65 -2.16
CA PRO A 61 11.46 -0.25 -3.23
C PRO A 61 10.61 -1.45 -2.75
N PRO A 62 9.54 -1.80 -3.48
CA PRO A 62 9.28 -1.31 -4.84
C PRO A 62 8.69 0.11 -4.91
N GLY A 63 8.29 0.71 -3.78
CA GLY A 63 7.87 2.11 -3.73
C GLY A 63 6.56 2.37 -4.45
N ASP A 64 5.72 1.33 -4.54
CA ASP A 64 4.58 1.34 -5.45
C ASP A 64 3.40 2.14 -4.89
N CYS A 65 2.66 2.74 -5.81
CA CYS A 65 1.38 3.35 -5.53
C CYS A 65 0.32 2.25 -5.34
N VAL A 66 -0.31 2.18 -4.16
CA VAL A 66 -1.33 1.16 -3.88
C VAL A 66 -2.66 1.56 -4.50
N ALA A 67 -3.16 0.72 -5.43
CA ALA A 67 -4.42 0.93 -6.14
C ALA A 67 -5.59 0.13 -5.52
N SER A 68 -6.78 0.72 -5.49
CA SER A 68 -8.04 0.04 -5.19
C SER A 68 -9.19 0.53 -6.09
N PRO A 69 -10.34 -0.15 -6.12
CA PRO A 69 -11.53 0.37 -6.80
C PRO A 69 -11.98 1.75 -6.30
N ALA A 70 -11.61 2.13 -5.07
CA ALA A 70 -11.95 3.43 -4.48
C ALA A 70 -10.98 4.55 -4.89
N GLY A 71 -9.81 4.24 -5.45
CA GLY A 71 -8.79 5.24 -5.77
C GLY A 71 -7.36 4.72 -5.65
N GLY A 72 -6.43 5.64 -5.40
CA GLY A 72 -5.05 5.33 -5.09
C GLY A 72 -4.60 5.93 -3.76
N MET A 73 -3.56 5.37 -3.17
CA MET A 73 -2.94 5.91 -1.94
C MET A 73 -1.82 6.92 -2.24
N GLY A 74 -1.27 6.88 -3.44
CA GLY A 74 -0.03 7.60 -3.76
C GLY A 74 1.20 6.73 -3.50
N VAL A 75 2.36 7.24 -3.89
CA VAL A 75 3.65 6.61 -3.62
C VAL A 75 4.07 6.95 -2.19
N HIS A 76 4.35 5.93 -1.38
CA HIS A 76 4.72 6.15 0.02
C HIS A 76 6.21 6.45 0.12
N ALA A 77 6.55 7.58 0.72
CA ALA A 77 7.91 7.85 1.19
C ALA A 77 7.91 7.87 2.71
N ILE A 78 8.82 7.09 3.30
CA ILE A 78 8.82 6.74 4.72
C ILE A 78 10.02 7.42 5.38
N ASN A 79 9.80 7.99 6.57
CA ASN A 79 10.87 8.36 7.48
C ASN A 79 11.05 7.23 8.53
N PRO A 80 12.07 6.37 8.38
CA PRO A 80 12.22 5.19 9.25
C PRO A 80 12.49 5.54 10.71
N GLN A 81 13.11 6.70 10.97
CA GLN A 81 13.38 7.15 12.35
C GLN A 81 12.08 7.55 13.05
N LEU A 82 11.15 8.18 12.34
CA LEU A 82 9.83 8.51 12.89
C LEU A 82 8.99 7.24 13.09
N ILE A 83 8.99 6.30 12.14
CA ILE A 83 8.32 4.99 12.31
C ILE A 83 8.84 4.28 13.56
N GLU A 84 10.16 4.11 13.69
CA GLU A 84 10.76 3.40 14.83
C GLU A 84 10.44 4.10 16.17
N ALA A 85 10.41 5.43 16.17
CA ALA A 85 10.11 6.21 17.36
C ALA A 85 8.64 6.21 17.75
N GLN A 86 7.71 6.15 16.79
CA GLN A 86 6.28 6.40 17.03
C GLN A 86 5.43 5.13 17.01
N PHE A 87 5.61 4.26 16.01
CA PHE A 87 4.74 3.10 15.76
C PHE A 87 4.49 2.21 17.00
N PRO A 88 5.48 1.88 17.86
CA PRO A 88 5.26 0.97 18.99
C PRO A 88 4.71 1.64 20.26
N THR A 89 4.52 2.96 20.27
CA THR A 89 4.36 3.73 21.53
C THR A 89 2.92 3.91 22.01
N ALA A 90 1.94 3.52 21.19
CA ALA A 90 0.52 3.85 21.39
C ALA A 90 0.22 5.35 21.53
N GLU A 91 1.06 6.20 20.92
CA GLU A 91 0.91 7.64 20.94
C GLU A 91 1.14 8.19 19.51
N LEU A 92 0.04 8.54 18.85
CA LEU A 92 0.08 9.21 17.56
C LEU A 92 0.66 10.63 17.72
N ASP A 93 1.72 10.95 16.99
CA ASP A 93 2.26 12.32 16.89
C ASP A 93 1.66 13.03 15.66
N PRO A 94 0.67 13.93 15.84
CA PRO A 94 0.02 14.58 14.71
C PRO A 94 0.93 15.55 13.95
N GLU A 95 2.01 16.05 14.58
CA GLU A 95 2.88 17.06 13.98
C GLU A 95 3.99 16.47 13.10
N ASN A 96 4.33 15.19 13.31
CA ASN A 96 5.44 14.54 12.61
C ASN A 96 4.99 13.21 11.96
N PRO A 97 4.26 13.27 10.85
CA PRO A 97 3.83 12.08 10.13
C PRO A 97 5.02 11.23 9.70
N PRO A 98 5.04 9.93 10.03
CA PRO A 98 6.12 9.05 9.63
C PRO A 98 6.13 8.73 8.13
N LEU A 99 5.01 8.94 7.42
CA LEU A 99 4.89 8.76 5.98
C LEU A 99 4.37 10.03 5.30
N ILE A 100 4.86 10.28 4.09
CA ILE A 100 4.28 11.22 3.14
C ILE A 100 3.80 10.47 1.90
N LEU A 101 2.70 10.94 1.34
CA LEU A 101 2.09 10.39 0.13
C LEU A 101 2.46 11.28 -1.04
N LEU A 102 3.13 10.71 -2.04
CA LEU A 102 3.59 11.42 -3.22
C LEU A 102 2.69 11.12 -4.43
N ASP A 103 2.62 12.07 -5.37
CA ASP A 103 2.00 11.79 -6.65
C ASP A 103 2.81 10.77 -7.48
N ALA A 104 2.22 10.28 -8.57
CA ALA A 104 2.84 9.25 -9.41
C ALA A 104 4.20 9.65 -10.01
N SER A 105 4.49 10.96 -10.09
CA SER A 105 5.79 11.46 -10.57
C SER A 105 6.83 11.59 -9.46
N MET A 106 6.43 11.37 -8.20
CA MET A 106 7.23 11.56 -6.98
C MET A 106 7.72 13.01 -6.77
N THR A 107 7.14 13.99 -7.47
CA THR A 107 7.61 15.39 -7.41
C THR A 107 6.84 16.25 -6.41
N ARG A 108 5.68 15.79 -5.93
CA ARG A 108 4.80 16.54 -5.03
C ARG A 108 4.27 15.67 -3.92
N VAL A 109 4.21 16.24 -2.72
CA VAL A 109 3.46 15.68 -1.60
C VAL A 109 1.98 15.97 -1.79
N ILE A 110 1.16 14.93 -1.84
CA ILE A 110 -0.29 15.01 -2.05
C ILE A 110 -1.10 14.63 -0.80
N GLY A 111 -0.43 14.09 0.22
CA GLY A 111 -1.05 13.75 1.48
C GLY A 111 -0.03 13.27 2.50
N LEU A 112 -0.54 12.95 3.67
CA LEU A 112 0.21 12.50 4.84
C LEU A 112 -0.42 11.23 5.38
N GLU A 113 0.40 10.42 6.02
CA GLU A 113 -0.06 9.22 6.69
C GLU A 113 0.62 9.02 8.05
N TRP A 114 -0.19 8.54 8.98
CA TRP A 114 0.24 8.11 10.30
C TRP A 114 -0.16 6.65 10.53
N GLU A 115 0.76 5.89 11.11
CA GLU A 115 0.55 4.50 11.49
C GLU A 115 0.91 4.30 12.97
N GLU A 116 0.11 3.52 13.69
CA GLU A 116 0.33 3.20 15.10
C GLU A 116 -0.09 1.76 15.40
N ALA A 117 0.78 0.99 16.07
CA ALA A 117 0.50 -0.39 16.43
C ALA A 117 -0.72 -0.52 17.35
N ASP A 118 -1.60 -1.49 17.09
CA ASP A 118 -2.62 -1.88 18.06
C ASP A 118 -1.99 -2.76 19.15
N ILE A 119 -1.75 -2.16 20.32
CA ILE A 119 -1.27 -2.83 21.53
C ILE A 119 -2.37 -2.93 22.60
N GLY A 120 -3.63 -2.79 22.20
CA GLY A 120 -4.80 -2.88 23.07
C GLY A 120 -5.26 -1.54 23.68
N GLN A 121 -4.79 -0.42 23.14
CA GLN A 121 -5.25 0.93 23.48
C GLN A 121 -6.61 1.27 22.83
N GLU A 122 -7.24 2.35 23.30
CA GLU A 122 -8.40 2.93 22.60
C GLU A 122 -7.95 3.53 21.26
N ALA A 123 -8.87 3.56 20.28
CA ALA A 123 -8.57 4.12 18.96
C ALA A 123 -8.05 5.57 19.09
N PRO A 124 -6.87 5.88 18.53
CA PRO A 124 -6.32 7.23 18.57
C PRO A 124 -7.24 8.25 17.92
N THR A 125 -7.05 9.52 18.28
CA THR A 125 -7.76 10.63 17.64
C THR A 125 -6.79 11.70 17.19
N ALA A 126 -6.92 12.17 15.95
CA ALA A 126 -6.17 13.32 15.43
C ALA A 126 -7.03 14.12 14.44
N PHE A 127 -6.89 15.45 14.45
CA PHE A 127 -7.62 16.35 13.54
C PHE A 127 -9.15 16.15 13.57
N GLY A 128 -9.69 15.84 14.75
CA GLY A 128 -11.11 15.53 14.94
C GLY A 128 -11.57 14.19 14.35
N GLN A 129 -10.66 13.36 13.85
CA GLN A 129 -10.94 12.01 13.36
C GLN A 129 -10.61 10.97 14.43
N THR A 130 -11.45 9.93 14.53
CA THR A 130 -11.05 8.68 15.18
C THR A 130 -10.33 7.82 14.15
N VAL A 131 -9.10 7.42 14.46
CA VAL A 131 -8.26 6.66 13.54
C VAL A 131 -8.80 5.22 13.43
N ALA A 132 -8.93 4.73 12.21
CA ALA A 132 -9.49 3.40 11.96
C ALA A 132 -8.43 2.33 12.17
N LEU A 133 -8.82 1.22 12.80
CA LEU A 133 -8.02 0.00 12.81
C LEU A 133 -8.19 -0.68 11.44
N LEU A 134 -7.10 -0.77 10.68
CA LEU A 134 -7.10 -1.34 9.35
C LEU A 134 -6.31 -2.68 9.33
N PRO A 135 -6.58 -3.57 8.36
CA PRO A 135 -5.80 -4.80 8.20
C PRO A 135 -4.32 -4.52 7.91
N GLY A 136 -3.44 -5.45 8.28
CA GLY A 136 -2.02 -5.36 7.94
C GLY A 136 -1.77 -5.39 6.43
N HIS A 137 -0.63 -4.84 6.02
CA HIS A 137 -0.16 -4.73 4.65
C HIS A 137 1.33 -5.08 4.53
N PRO A 138 1.92 -5.18 3.33
CA PRO A 138 3.36 -5.34 3.19
C PRO A 138 4.11 -4.26 3.99
N GLY A 139 5.10 -4.67 4.78
CA GLY A 139 5.82 -3.80 5.73
C GLY A 139 5.33 -3.92 7.17
N VAL A 140 4.00 -3.97 7.39
CA VAL A 140 3.38 -4.05 8.72
C VAL A 140 2.26 -5.11 8.69
N PRO A 141 2.56 -6.38 9.03
CA PRO A 141 1.65 -7.51 8.78
C PRO A 141 0.47 -7.61 9.76
N ASP A 142 0.60 -7.02 10.94
CA ASP A 142 -0.44 -7.03 11.96
C ASP A 142 -1.42 -5.86 11.74
N PRO A 143 -2.71 -6.00 12.10
CA PRO A 143 -3.64 -4.88 12.11
C PRO A 143 -3.11 -3.73 12.97
N HIS A 144 -3.30 -2.51 12.50
CA HIS A 144 -2.80 -1.30 13.15
C HIS A 144 -3.65 -0.09 12.77
N TYR A 145 -3.55 0.98 13.55
CA TYR A 145 -4.28 2.21 13.30
C TYR A 145 -3.60 3.00 12.19
N MET A 146 -4.37 3.43 11.20
CA MET A 146 -3.87 4.21 10.08
C MET A 146 -4.76 5.43 9.84
N LEU A 147 -4.14 6.60 9.69
CA LEU A 147 -4.82 7.81 9.27
C LEU A 147 -4.18 8.33 7.99
N HIS A 148 -4.99 8.44 6.95
CA HIS A 148 -4.61 9.06 5.68
C HIS A 148 -5.27 10.42 5.56
N ALA A 149 -4.51 11.43 5.12
CA ALA A 149 -5.03 12.77 4.90
C ALA A 149 -4.50 13.33 3.58
N TYR A 150 -5.39 13.47 2.60
CA TYR A 150 -5.05 13.99 1.28
C TYR A 150 -5.36 15.48 1.18
N PHE A 151 -4.41 16.24 0.65
CA PHE A 151 -4.57 17.66 0.44
C PHE A 151 -5.59 17.94 -0.68
N ARG A 152 -6.41 18.97 -0.47
CA ARG A 152 -7.38 19.45 -1.46
C ARG A 152 -7.30 20.96 -1.62
N PRO A 153 -7.65 21.49 -2.80
CA PRO A 153 -7.76 22.93 -3.00
C PRO A 153 -8.74 23.58 -2.01
N ASN A 154 -8.63 24.90 -1.84
CA ASN A 154 -9.50 25.72 -0.98
C ASN A 154 -9.45 25.30 0.50
N ASP A 155 -8.25 24.99 1.01
CA ASP A 155 -8.02 24.61 2.41
C ASP A 155 -8.89 23.42 2.85
N GLN A 156 -9.13 22.49 1.94
CA GLN A 156 -9.86 21.25 2.22
C GLN A 156 -8.90 20.08 2.44
N VAL A 157 -9.38 19.05 3.12
CA VAL A 157 -8.69 17.77 3.33
C VAL A 157 -9.66 16.62 3.14
N LEU A 158 -9.18 15.52 2.54
CA LEU A 158 -9.89 14.25 2.53
C LEU A 158 -9.22 13.30 3.50
N PHE A 159 -9.93 12.88 4.55
CA PHE A 159 -9.54 11.75 5.38
C PHE A 159 -10.24 10.49 4.85
N ALA A 160 -9.47 9.58 4.25
CA ALA A 160 -9.98 8.31 3.68
C ALA A 160 -8.81 7.39 3.38
N ASP A 161 -8.98 6.06 3.38
CA ASP A 161 -7.89 5.13 3.06
C ASP A 161 -7.38 5.33 1.61
N PHE A 162 -8.28 5.63 0.68
CA PHE A 162 -7.96 5.84 -0.74
C PHE A 162 -8.54 7.14 -1.26
N ASP A 163 -7.80 7.79 -2.15
CA ASP A 163 -8.24 8.98 -2.85
C ASP A 163 -8.74 8.65 -4.27
N PRO A 164 -10.02 8.90 -4.60
CA PRO A 164 -10.57 8.62 -5.94
C PRO A 164 -9.92 9.43 -7.06
N LEU A 165 -9.28 10.56 -6.76
CA LEU A 165 -8.56 11.41 -7.70
C LEU A 165 -7.11 10.95 -7.91
N VAL A 166 -6.53 10.22 -6.97
CA VAL A 166 -5.20 9.62 -7.14
C VAL A 166 -5.33 8.39 -8.02
N LYS A 167 -4.50 8.34 -9.06
CA LYS A 167 -4.41 7.21 -9.97
C LYS A 167 -3.07 6.55 -9.76
N CYS A 168 -3.12 5.32 -9.26
CA CYS A 168 -1.99 4.41 -9.27
C CYS A 168 -2.07 3.59 -10.54
N ASP A 169 -0.99 3.55 -11.32
CA ASP A 169 -0.91 2.57 -12.38
C ASP A 169 -0.95 1.19 -11.74
N PRO A 170 -1.86 0.29 -12.17
CA PRO A 170 -1.87 -1.05 -11.64
C PRO A 170 -0.51 -1.68 -11.95
N MET A 171 0.17 -2.19 -10.92
CA MET A 171 1.39 -2.95 -11.11
C MET A 171 1.20 -3.93 -12.28
N PRO A 172 2.18 -4.10 -13.17
CA PRO A 172 2.16 -5.23 -14.09
C PRO A 172 2.05 -6.47 -13.21
N ARG A 173 0.91 -7.18 -13.29
CA ARG A 173 0.76 -8.46 -12.62
C ARG A 173 1.97 -9.31 -13.00
N THR A 174 2.74 -9.74 -12.02
CA THR A 174 3.88 -10.66 -12.18
C THR A 174 3.45 -12.04 -12.71
N ASP A 175 2.19 -12.19 -13.09
CA ASP A 175 1.64 -13.34 -13.82
C ASP A 175 2.14 -13.40 -15.28
N THR A 176 2.73 -12.32 -15.79
CA THR A 176 3.37 -12.34 -17.11
C THR A 176 4.88 -12.31 -16.94
N ILE A 177 5.47 -13.45 -16.59
CA ILE A 177 6.75 -13.82 -17.21
C ILE A 177 6.43 -13.92 -18.69
N ALA A 178 6.50 -12.80 -19.40
CA ALA A 178 6.73 -12.81 -20.82
C ALA A 178 8.07 -13.53 -20.96
N THR A 179 8.02 -14.80 -21.31
CA THR A 179 9.15 -15.50 -21.88
C THR A 179 9.56 -14.66 -23.08
N ASP A 180 10.53 -13.77 -22.88
CA ASP A 180 11.15 -13.03 -23.97
C ASP A 180 11.94 -14.05 -24.79
N GLU A 181 11.25 -14.69 -25.73
CA GLU A 181 11.82 -15.58 -26.74
C GLU A 181 12.83 -14.85 -27.64
N ARG A 182 13.04 -13.53 -27.50
CA ARG A 182 14.12 -12.83 -28.20
C ARG A 182 15.49 -12.92 -27.51
N ALA A 183 15.57 -13.40 -26.27
CA ALA A 183 16.84 -13.61 -25.59
C ALA A 183 17.53 -14.96 -25.92
N GLN A 184 16.87 -15.88 -26.65
CA GLN A 184 17.47 -17.16 -27.05
C GLN A 184 18.18 -17.14 -28.42
N GLY A 185 18.17 -16.00 -29.13
CA GLY A 185 18.77 -15.88 -30.46
C GLY A 185 20.28 -15.57 -30.53
N ARG A 186 20.99 -15.48 -29.40
CA ARG A 186 22.41 -15.05 -29.38
C ARG A 186 23.39 -15.93 -28.59
N VAL A 187 23.03 -17.18 -28.29
CA VAL A 187 24.01 -18.20 -27.87
C VAL A 187 24.45 -19.00 -29.09
N SER A 188 25.14 -18.33 -30.02
CA SER A 188 25.86 -19.00 -31.10
C SER A 188 27.00 -18.11 -31.55
N LEU A 189 28.21 -18.44 -31.08
CA LEU A 189 29.50 -18.35 -31.78
C LEU A 189 30.71 -18.50 -30.83
N VAL A 190 30.56 -18.29 -29.52
CA VAL A 190 31.70 -18.42 -28.58
C VAL A 190 31.97 -19.89 -28.19
N ALA A 191 30.95 -20.74 -28.14
CA ALA A 191 31.11 -22.14 -27.74
C ALA A 191 31.83 -23.04 -28.77
N LEU A 192 31.86 -22.66 -30.06
CA LEU A 192 32.58 -23.45 -31.08
C LEU A 192 34.10 -23.23 -31.04
N ALA A 193 34.60 -22.11 -30.52
CA ALA A 193 36.02 -21.81 -30.50
C ALA A 193 36.80 -22.64 -29.46
N MET A 194 36.16 -23.03 -28.35
CA MET A 194 36.81 -23.81 -27.28
C MET A 194 36.91 -25.30 -27.60
N ALA A 195 36.02 -25.85 -28.44
CA ALA A 195 36.08 -27.26 -28.84
C ALA A 195 37.20 -27.55 -29.85
N ALA A 196 37.54 -26.59 -30.72
CA ALA A 196 38.62 -26.75 -31.70
C ALA A 196 40.02 -26.70 -31.07
N ALA A 197 40.23 -25.88 -30.04
CA ALA A 197 41.51 -25.77 -29.34
C ALA A 197 41.83 -27.04 -28.51
N GLY A 198 40.82 -27.65 -27.88
CA GLY A 198 41.01 -28.86 -27.08
C GLY A 198 41.42 -30.09 -27.90
N LEU A 199 40.89 -30.23 -29.12
CA LEU A 199 41.20 -31.38 -29.98
C LEU A 199 42.64 -31.32 -30.52
N ALA A 200 43.18 -30.13 -30.79
CA ALA A 200 44.55 -29.96 -31.27
C ALA A 200 45.60 -30.34 -30.21
N VAL A 201 45.36 -29.98 -28.94
CA VAL A 201 46.26 -30.32 -27.82
C VAL A 201 46.27 -31.83 -27.55
N TRP A 202 45.11 -32.50 -27.65
CA TRP A 202 45.03 -33.94 -27.43
C TRP A 202 45.72 -34.75 -28.54
N LEU A 203 45.58 -34.34 -29.81
CA LEU A 203 46.24 -35.00 -30.94
C LEU A 203 47.78 -34.85 -30.91
N ALA A 204 48.30 -33.71 -30.45
CA ALA A 204 49.74 -33.51 -30.27
C ALA A 204 50.31 -34.42 -29.16
N ALA A 205 49.61 -34.51 -28.03
CA ALA A 205 50.01 -35.36 -26.90
C ALA A 205 49.95 -36.87 -27.21
N ALA A 206 49.02 -37.30 -28.07
CA ALA A 206 48.89 -38.71 -28.47
C ALA A 206 49.97 -39.16 -29.46
N ARG A 207 50.53 -38.25 -30.28
CA ARG A 207 51.65 -38.55 -31.20
C ARG A 207 52.99 -38.72 -30.48
N ALA A 208 53.24 -37.94 -29.44
CA ALA A 208 54.49 -38.02 -28.68
C ALA A 208 54.68 -39.37 -27.96
N ARG A 209 53.59 -40.01 -27.51
CA ARG A 209 53.62 -41.29 -26.77
C ARG A 209 53.78 -42.55 -27.64
N ARG A 210 53.82 -42.41 -28.97
CA ARG A 210 54.03 -43.54 -29.89
C ARG A 210 55.44 -43.57 -30.50
N ALA A 211 56.29 -42.64 -30.10
CA ALA A 211 57.68 -42.53 -30.57
C ALA A 211 58.70 -43.02 -29.52
N GLU A 212 58.23 -43.65 -28.45
CA GLU A 212 59.03 -44.38 -27.45
C GLU A 212 58.79 -45.89 -27.57
#